data_AF-A0A3L8STJ8-F1
#
_entry.id   AF-A0A3L8STJ8-F1
#
_cell.length_a   1.000
_cell.length_b   1.000
_cell.length_c   1.000
_cell.angle_alpha   90.00
_cell.angle_beta   90.00
_cell.angle_gamma   90.00
#
_symmetry.space_group_name_H-M   'P 1'
#
loop_
_entity.id
_entity.type
_entity.pdbx_description
1 polymer ?
#
loop_
_entity_poly.entity_id
_entity_poly.type
_entity_poly.pdbx_seq_one_letter_code
_entity_poly.pdbx_strand_id
1 'polypeptide(L)'
;MPEALPQHLQLSWLWKLCGKGNLNSTYCMKVSISLTVGENDTGLCYNSKMKYFEKAELSKSKEISCPEIEDFLFPFREPEILWYKECKSKTWRSSIVFKKDTLVIREVREDDIGNYTCELKYGFFVVRRTTELTVTGMNG
;
A
#
# COMPACT_ATOMS: atom_id res chain seq x y z
N MET A 1 25.20 -17.00 0.96
CA MET A 1 24.99 -15.76 1.74
C MET A 1 23.71 -15.97 2.54
N PRO A 2 23.68 -15.78 3.87
CA PRO A 2 22.45 -15.97 4.63
C PRO A 2 21.43 -14.90 4.23
N GLU A 3 20.21 -15.33 3.87
CA GLU A 3 19.09 -14.41 3.62
C GLU A 3 18.71 -13.69 4.91
N ALA A 4 18.59 -12.36 4.85
CA ALA A 4 18.02 -11.58 5.94
C ALA A 4 16.53 -11.94 6.09
N LEU A 5 16.14 -12.45 7.25
CA LEU A 5 14.74 -12.71 7.57
C LEU A 5 14.01 -11.37 7.83
N PRO A 6 12.74 -11.25 7.42
CA PRO A 6 11.96 -10.06 7.70
C PRO A 6 11.91 -9.78 9.21
N GLN A 7 12.21 -8.54 9.59
CA GLN A 7 12.21 -8.12 10.99
C GLN A 7 10.81 -7.66 11.40
N HIS A 8 10.32 -8.19 12.50
CA HIS A 8 9.07 -7.72 13.10
C HIS A 8 9.36 -6.48 13.95
N LEU A 9 8.89 -5.32 13.48
CA LEU A 9 9.04 -4.02 14.10
C LEU A 9 7.71 -3.57 14.68
N GLN A 10 7.69 -3.36 16.00
CA GLN A 10 6.57 -2.71 16.66
C GLN A 10 6.91 -1.23 16.83
N LEU A 11 6.33 -0.38 16.00
CA LEU A 11 6.51 1.07 16.10
C LEU A 11 5.68 1.58 17.28
N SER A 12 6.36 1.78 18.41
CA SER A 12 5.78 2.26 19.67
C SER A 12 6.01 3.76 19.87
N TRP A 13 5.63 4.58 18.88
CA TRP A 13 5.70 6.02 19.03
C TRP A 13 4.46 6.53 19.80
N LEU A 14 4.62 6.80 21.11
CA LEU A 14 3.80 7.80 21.85
C LEU A 14 3.83 9.07 20.98
N TRP A 15 2.73 9.68 20.51
CA TRP A 15 1.75 10.47 21.26
C TRP A 15 0.34 10.39 20.66
N LYS A 16 -0.60 9.90 21.48
CA LYS A 16 -1.89 10.50 21.80
C LYS A 16 -2.68 11.11 20.62
N LEU A 17 -3.62 10.34 20.05
CA LEU A 17 -4.90 10.91 19.62
C LEU A 17 -5.65 11.39 20.87
N CYS A 18 -5.22 12.53 21.44
CA CYS A 18 -5.94 13.18 22.52
C CYS A 18 -7.06 14.03 21.92
N GLY A 19 -8.30 13.61 22.11
CA GLY A 19 -9.47 14.46 21.86
C GLY A 19 -9.81 15.28 23.11
N LYS A 20 -10.25 16.53 22.94
CA LYS A 20 -10.95 17.26 24.02
C LYS A 20 -12.35 16.66 24.16
N GLY A 21 -12.60 15.96 25.27
CA GLY A 21 -13.97 15.59 25.66
C GLY A 21 -14.73 16.80 26.20
N ASN A 22 -16.06 16.72 26.27
CA ASN A 22 -16.86 17.74 26.95
C ASN A 22 -16.72 17.59 28.47
N LEU A 23 -16.46 18.72 29.15
CA LEU A 23 -16.15 18.91 30.58
C LEU A 23 -14.93 18.12 31.12
N ASN A 24 -13.77 18.78 31.14
CA ASN A 24 -12.56 18.41 31.92
C ASN A 24 -11.95 17.00 31.73
N SER A 25 -12.35 16.25 30.69
CA SER A 25 -11.73 14.95 30.37
C SER A 25 -10.98 15.01 29.04
N THR A 26 -9.71 14.62 29.06
CA THR A 26 -8.88 14.46 27.86
C THR A 26 -8.70 12.96 27.65
N TYR A 27 -9.37 12.39 26.65
CA TYR A 27 -9.21 10.98 26.31
C TYR A 27 -8.09 10.82 25.30
N CYS A 28 -7.14 9.94 25.58
CA CYS A 28 -5.98 9.73 24.73
C CYS A 28 -5.77 8.23 24.51
N MET A 29 -5.82 7.81 23.26
CA MET A 29 -5.52 6.42 22.89
C MET A 29 -4.03 6.25 22.64
N LYS A 30 -3.49 5.13 23.14
CA LYS A 30 -2.16 4.62 22.75
C LYS A 30 -2.38 3.54 21.71
N VAL A 31 -1.95 3.80 20.48
CA VAL A 31 -1.99 2.83 19.39
C VAL A 31 -0.55 2.35 19.16
N SER A 32 -0.36 1.06 18.95
CA SER A 32 0.92 0.47 18.56
C SER A 32 0.77 -0.15 17.18
N ILE A 33 1.64 0.25 16.26
CA ILE A 33 1.62 -0.28 14.89
C ILE A 33 2.59 -1.45 14.81
N SER A 34 2.13 -2.56 14.24
CA SER A 34 2.95 -3.74 14.01
C SER A 34 3.30 -3.84 12.53
N LEU A 35 4.58 -4.00 12.22
CA LEU A 35 5.07 -4.09 10.84
C LEU A 35 6.07 -5.23 10.72
N THR A 36 5.93 -6.03 9.69
CA THR A 36 7.01 -6.89 9.23
C THR A 36 7.77 -6.15 8.13
N VAL A 37 9.10 -6.04 8.24
CA VAL A 37 9.95 -5.31 7.29
C VAL A 37 10.94 -6.27 6.66
N GLY A 38 10.91 -6.39 5.34
CA GLY A 38 11.90 -7.12 4.56
C GLY A 38 12.86 -6.17 3.86
N GLU A 39 14.10 -6.60 3.69
CA GLU A 39 15.05 -5.92 2.80
C GLU A 39 14.57 -6.03 1.36
N ASN A 40 14.68 -4.94 0.59
CA ASN A 40 14.33 -4.99 -0.82
C ASN A 40 15.30 -5.90 -1.57
N ASP A 41 14.78 -6.61 -2.58
CA ASP A 41 15.63 -7.40 -3.45
C ASP A 41 16.51 -6.47 -4.31
N THR A 42 17.68 -6.95 -4.71
CA THR A 42 18.65 -6.16 -5.48
C THR A 42 18.02 -5.57 -6.75
N GLY A 43 18.03 -4.24 -6.84
CA GLY A 43 17.48 -3.51 -7.99
C GLY A 43 15.97 -3.33 -7.99
N LEU A 44 15.27 -3.82 -6.96
CA LEU A 44 13.83 -3.64 -6.77
C LEU A 44 13.54 -2.67 -5.62
N CYS A 45 12.32 -2.12 -5.64
CA CYS A 45 11.77 -1.24 -4.60
C CYS A 45 10.91 -1.99 -3.57
N TYR A 46 10.90 -3.32 -3.65
CA TYR A 46 10.15 -4.22 -2.79
C TYR A 46 10.92 -5.54 -2.58
N ASN A 47 10.47 -6.33 -1.61
CA ASN A 47 10.92 -7.69 -1.35
C ASN A 47 9.96 -8.69 -2.02
N SER A 48 10.45 -9.56 -2.92
CA SER A 48 9.58 -10.46 -3.69
C SER A 48 8.89 -11.54 -2.85
N LYS A 49 9.35 -11.78 -1.62
CA LYS A 49 8.72 -12.73 -0.67
C LYS A 49 7.56 -12.11 0.12
N MET A 50 7.40 -10.79 0.05
CA MET A 50 6.40 -10.04 0.82
C MET A 50 5.34 -9.35 -0.06
N LYS A 51 5.25 -9.75 -1.33
CA LYS A 51 4.25 -9.21 -2.27
C LYS A 51 2.89 -9.88 -2.09
N TYR A 52 1.85 -9.14 -2.43
CA TYR A 52 0.49 -9.63 -2.56
C TYR A 52 0.23 -10.06 -4.01
N PHE A 53 -0.78 -10.88 -4.23
CA PHE A 53 -1.10 -11.39 -5.55
C PHE A 53 -2.56 -11.16 -5.85
N GLU A 54 -2.83 -10.58 -7.00
CA GLU A 54 -4.18 -10.34 -7.48
C GLU A 54 -4.37 -10.81 -8.92
N LYS A 55 -5.61 -11.17 -9.23
CA LYS A 55 -6.05 -11.50 -10.58
C LYS A 55 -7.01 -10.43 -11.09
N ALA A 56 -6.91 -10.14 -12.37
CA ALA A 56 -7.85 -9.32 -13.12
C ALA A 56 -8.30 -10.06 -14.38
N GLU A 57 -9.49 -9.73 -14.86
CA GLU A 57 -10.02 -10.25 -16.10
C GLU A 57 -9.89 -9.20 -17.20
N LEU A 58 -9.53 -9.61 -18.41
CA LEU A 58 -9.45 -8.72 -19.56
C LEU A 58 -10.77 -7.96 -19.77
N SER A 59 -10.66 -6.68 -20.15
CA SER A 59 -11.77 -5.78 -20.44
C SER A 59 -12.73 -5.50 -19.28
N LYS A 60 -12.47 -6.04 -18.08
CA LYS A 60 -13.21 -5.69 -16.86
C LYS A 60 -12.51 -4.59 -16.09
N SER A 61 -13.23 -3.99 -15.13
CA SER A 61 -12.63 -3.08 -14.15
C SER A 61 -11.92 -3.88 -13.06
N LYS A 62 -10.78 -3.38 -12.61
CA LYS A 62 -10.03 -3.91 -11.47
C LYS A 62 -9.67 -2.80 -10.49
N GLU A 63 -9.85 -3.06 -9.22
CA GLU A 63 -9.37 -2.22 -8.13
C GLU A 63 -8.21 -2.93 -7.44
N ILE A 64 -7.11 -2.21 -7.22
CA ILE A 64 -5.94 -2.65 -6.46
C ILE A 64 -5.82 -1.72 -5.26
N SER A 65 -6.16 -2.21 -4.07
CA SER A 65 -6.01 -1.43 -2.83
C SER A 65 -4.58 -1.54 -2.31
N CYS A 66 -4.10 -0.51 -1.63
CA CYS A 66 -2.83 -0.54 -0.93
C CYS A 66 -3.00 -1.35 0.37
N PRO A 67 -2.43 -2.56 0.49
CA PRO A 67 -2.80 -3.50 1.55
C PRO A 67 -2.13 -3.19 2.89
N GLU A 68 -2.82 -3.49 4.00
CA GLU A 68 -2.27 -3.38 5.37
C GLU A 68 -1.71 -1.99 5.68
N ILE A 69 -2.50 -0.95 5.38
CA ILE A 69 -2.17 0.44 5.68
C ILE A 69 -3.13 1.12 6.66
N GLU A 70 -4.15 0.43 7.14
CA GLU A 70 -5.27 0.98 7.90
C GLU A 70 -4.79 1.71 9.16
N ASP A 71 -3.77 1.15 9.82
CA ASP A 71 -3.13 1.72 11.02
C ASP A 71 -2.34 3.02 10.77
N PHE A 72 -2.07 3.35 9.51
CA PHE A 72 -1.33 4.56 9.10
C PHE A 72 -2.25 5.66 8.57
N LEU A 73 -3.55 5.39 8.45
CA LEU A 73 -4.54 6.34 7.96
C LEU A 73 -5.04 7.22 9.11
N PHE A 74 -5.20 8.52 8.84
CA PHE A 74 -5.76 9.46 9.80
C PHE A 74 -7.20 9.82 9.41
N PRO A 75 -8.18 9.78 10.33
CA PRO A 75 -9.59 9.99 10.01
C PRO A 75 -9.91 11.37 9.44
N PHE A 76 -9.06 12.37 9.69
CA PHE A 76 -9.25 13.75 9.26
C PHE A 76 -8.27 14.21 8.17
N ARG A 77 -7.50 13.27 7.58
CA ARG A 77 -6.51 13.59 6.56
C ARG A 77 -6.50 12.52 5.48
N GLU A 78 -6.66 12.93 4.23
CA GLU A 78 -6.48 12.01 3.10
C GLU A 78 -5.02 11.57 3.02
N PRO A 79 -4.76 10.26 2.82
CA PRO A 79 -3.40 9.76 2.70
C PRO A 79 -2.80 10.19 1.35
N GLU A 80 -1.58 10.70 1.40
CA GLU A 80 -0.79 10.93 0.19
C GLU A 80 -0.12 9.62 -0.21
N ILE A 81 -0.75 8.90 -1.14
CA ILE A 81 -0.24 7.62 -1.66
C ILE A 81 0.29 7.84 -3.07
N LEU A 82 1.55 7.46 -3.27
CA LEU A 82 2.19 7.42 -4.57
C LEU A 82 2.16 5.99 -5.11
N TRP A 83 1.85 5.86 -6.40
CA TRP A 83 1.82 4.57 -7.08
C TRP A 83 2.93 4.47 -8.11
N TYR A 84 3.59 3.31 -8.12
CA TYR A 84 4.64 2.93 -9.04
C TYR A 84 4.25 1.64 -9.77
N LYS A 85 4.76 1.48 -10.99
CA LYS A 85 4.67 0.22 -11.74
C LYS A 85 6.07 -0.24 -12.13
N GLU A 86 6.41 -1.49 -11.81
CA GLU A 86 7.78 -2.01 -11.95
C GLU A 86 8.82 -1.09 -11.30
N CYS A 87 8.52 -0.61 -10.09
CA CYS A 87 9.39 0.28 -9.32
C CYS A 87 9.75 1.61 -9.98
N LYS A 88 8.98 2.04 -10.98
CA LYS A 88 9.18 3.30 -11.69
C LYS A 88 7.93 4.15 -11.62
N SER A 89 8.12 5.45 -11.51
CA SER A 89 7.04 6.39 -11.77
C SER A 89 6.68 6.30 -13.26
N LYS A 90 5.39 6.33 -13.55
CA LYS A 90 4.89 6.29 -14.93
C LYS A 90 3.86 7.37 -15.13
N THR A 91 3.75 7.82 -16.37
CA THR A 91 2.55 8.55 -16.81
C THR A 91 1.45 7.52 -16.98
N TRP A 92 0.44 7.58 -16.11
CA TRP A 92 -0.70 6.68 -16.13
C TRP A 92 -1.67 7.06 -17.26
N ARG A 93 -2.25 6.07 -17.94
CA ARG A 93 -3.30 6.33 -18.93
C ARG A 93 -4.57 6.82 -18.23
N SER A 94 -5.41 7.57 -18.94
CA SER A 94 -6.63 8.20 -18.39
C SER A 94 -7.67 7.21 -17.83
N SER A 95 -7.62 5.94 -18.23
CA SER A 95 -8.49 4.89 -17.68
C SER A 95 -8.01 4.33 -16.34
N ILE A 96 -6.84 4.74 -15.86
CA ILE A 96 -6.33 4.43 -14.52
C ILE A 96 -6.61 5.63 -13.62
N VAL A 97 -7.34 5.41 -12.54
CA VAL A 97 -7.81 6.46 -11.62
C VAL A 97 -7.40 6.11 -10.20
N PHE A 98 -6.94 7.10 -9.44
CA PHE A 98 -6.60 6.96 -8.03
C PHE A 98 -7.75 7.44 -7.16
N LYS A 99 -8.13 6.64 -6.17
CA LYS A 99 -9.18 6.95 -5.20
C LYS A 99 -8.68 6.58 -3.81
N LYS A 100 -8.40 7.58 -2.95
CA LYS A 100 -7.85 7.35 -1.60
C LYS A 100 -6.62 6.44 -1.63
N ASP A 101 -6.78 5.18 -1.23
CA ASP A 101 -5.79 4.12 -1.13
C ASP A 101 -5.87 3.07 -2.25
N THR A 102 -6.70 3.32 -3.27
CA THR A 102 -6.97 2.37 -4.34
C THR A 102 -6.56 2.92 -5.70
N LEU A 103 -5.91 2.08 -6.50
CA LEU A 103 -5.71 2.27 -7.94
C LEU A 103 -6.79 1.50 -8.70
N VAL A 104 -7.58 2.21 -9.51
CA VAL A 104 -8.68 1.64 -10.30
C VAL A 104 -8.29 1.61 -11.77
N ILE A 105 -8.21 0.42 -12.34
CA ILE A 105 -8.05 0.16 -13.77
C ILE A 105 -9.45 -0.06 -14.34
N ARG A 106 -10.04 0.94 -15.01
CA ARG A 106 -11.43 0.86 -15.52
C ARG A 106 -11.63 -0.22 -16.59
N GLU A 107 -10.59 -0.46 -17.39
CA GLU A 107 -10.57 -1.45 -18.47
C GLU A 107 -9.18 -2.10 -18.46
N VAL A 108 -9.13 -3.33 -17.98
CA VAL A 108 -7.90 -4.13 -17.86
C VAL A 108 -7.43 -4.62 -19.23
N ARG A 109 -6.14 -4.52 -19.45
CA ARG A 109 -5.43 -4.93 -20.67
C ARG A 109 -4.25 -5.84 -20.31
N GLU A 110 -3.70 -6.55 -21.30
CA GLU A 110 -2.53 -7.41 -21.07
C GLU A 110 -1.31 -6.61 -20.58
N ASP A 111 -1.16 -5.36 -21.04
CA ASP A 111 -0.09 -4.48 -20.58
C ASP A 111 -0.24 -4.06 -19.12
N ASP A 112 -1.39 -4.32 -18.47
CA ASP A 112 -1.60 -4.10 -17.05
C ASP A 112 -0.95 -5.15 -16.15
N ILE A 113 -0.52 -6.29 -16.69
CA ILE A 113 0.25 -7.28 -15.94
C ILE A 113 1.50 -6.62 -15.34
N GLY A 114 1.83 -6.97 -14.11
CA GLY A 114 3.06 -6.53 -13.45
C GLY A 114 2.90 -6.18 -11.97
N ASN A 115 3.94 -5.58 -11.41
CA ASN A 115 4.05 -5.23 -10.01
C ASN A 115 3.65 -3.77 -9.79
N TYR A 116 2.61 -3.57 -8.98
CA TYR A 116 2.12 -2.27 -8.55
C TYR A 116 2.57 -2.02 -7.11
N THR A 117 3.35 -0.97 -6.90
CA THR A 117 3.85 -0.60 -5.57
C THR A 117 3.19 0.69 -5.13
N CYS A 118 2.45 0.68 -4.03
CA CYS A 118 2.01 1.89 -3.35
C CYS A 118 3.04 2.30 -2.30
N GLU A 119 3.21 3.60 -2.13
CA GLU A 119 4.09 4.22 -1.15
C GLU A 119 3.31 5.24 -0.33
N LEU A 120 3.32 5.05 0.98
CA LEU A 120 2.70 5.94 1.95
C LEU A 120 3.78 6.55 2.84
N LYS A 121 3.70 7.87 3.06
CA LYS A 121 4.54 8.55 4.04
C LYS A 121 3.84 8.63 5.40
N TYR A 122 4.50 8.15 6.43
CA TYR A 122 4.04 8.23 7.82
C TYR A 122 5.13 8.88 8.68
N GLY A 123 5.02 10.20 8.89
CA GLY A 123 6.06 10.99 9.54
C GLY A 123 7.36 10.95 8.73
N PHE A 124 8.44 10.42 9.33
CA PHE A 124 9.73 10.22 8.68
C PHE A 124 9.88 8.83 8.04
N PHE A 125 8.88 7.96 8.19
CA PHE A 125 8.91 6.61 7.66
C PHE A 125 8.18 6.54 6.31
N VAL A 126 8.63 5.62 5.48
CA VAL A 126 8.00 5.29 4.20
C VAL A 126 7.56 3.84 4.26
N VAL A 127 6.27 3.61 4.06
CA VAL A 127 5.68 2.28 3.98
C VAL A 127 5.43 1.97 2.52
N ARG A 128 5.99 0.87 2.02
CA ARG A 128 5.72 0.36 0.67
C ARG A 128 5.04 -0.99 0.73
N ARG A 129 4.10 -1.19 -0.19
CA ARG A 129 3.41 -2.47 -0.40
C ARG A 129 3.33 -2.73 -1.88
N THR A 130 3.56 -3.98 -2.27
CA THR A 130 3.57 -4.35 -3.69
C THR A 130 2.58 -5.48 -3.94
N THR A 131 1.74 -5.29 -4.94
CA THR A 131 0.82 -6.29 -5.45
C THR A 131 1.24 -6.67 -6.86
N GLU A 132 1.48 -7.95 -7.10
CA GLU A 132 1.62 -8.50 -8.44
C GLU A 132 0.24 -8.76 -9.03
N LEU A 133 -0.05 -8.09 -10.15
CA LEU A 133 -1.26 -8.28 -10.92
C LEU A 133 -1.02 -9.24 -12.07
N THR A 134 -1.83 -10.30 -12.11
CA THR A 134 -1.93 -11.21 -13.25
C THR A 134 -3.26 -11.00 -13.96
N VAL A 135 -3.28 -11.18 -15.27
CA VAL A 135 -4.50 -11.06 -16.07
C VAL A 135 -4.86 -12.43 -16.63
N THR A 136 -6.10 -12.86 -16.38
CA THR A 136 -6.65 -14.09 -16.95
C THR A 136 -7.56 -13.75 -18.12
N GLY A 137 -7.38 -14.46 -19.24
CA GLY A 137 -8.34 -14.42 -20.34
C GLY A 137 -9.67 -15.03 -19.91
N MET A 138 -10.78 -14.51 -20.42
CA MET A 138 -12.06 -15.19 -20.34
C MET A 138 -11.96 -16.48 -21.14
N ASN A 139 -11.87 -17.63 -20.47
CA ASN A 139 -12.38 -18.85 -21.08
C ASN A 139 -13.90 -18.67 -21.11
N GLY A 140 -14.41 -18.33 -22.30
CA GLY A 140 -15.84 -18.22 -22.57
C GLY A 140 -16.58 -19.54 -22.41
#